data_AF-A0AAP3A477-F1
#
_entry.id   AF-A0AAP3A477-F1
#
_cell.length_a   1.000
_cell.length_b   1.000
_cell.length_c   1.000
_cell.angle_alpha   90.00
_cell.angle_beta   90.00
_cell.angle_gamma   90.00
#
_symmetry.space_group_name_H-M   'P 1'
#
loop_
_entity.id
_entity.type
_entity.pdbx_description
1 polymer ?
#
loop_
_entity_poly.entity_id
_entity_poly.type
_entity_poly.pdbx_seq_one_letter_code
_entity_poly.pdbx_strand_id
1 'polypeptide(L)'
;HSLVIEDDVAETMYQELVRNNLITHQFAGGTIGNTMHNYSVLADDRSVLLGVMCSNIEIGGYAYRYLCNTSSRTYLNYLQGVDDAIGRCF
;
A
#
# COMPACT_ATOMS: atom_id res chain seq x y z
N HIS A 1 3.60 -13.93 -13.41
CA HIS A 1 4.18 -12.82 -14.19
C HIS A 1 3.57 -11.53 -13.69
N SER A 2 4.38 -10.54 -13.36
CA SER A 2 3.92 -9.18 -13.04
C SER A 2 4.17 -8.30 -14.26
N LEU A 3 3.20 -7.45 -14.60
CA LEU A 3 3.32 -6.50 -15.70
C LEU A 3 3.21 -5.09 -15.11
N VAL A 4 4.12 -4.20 -15.52
CA VAL A 4 3.96 -2.77 -15.27
C VAL A 4 3.07 -2.23 -16.37
N ILE A 5 1.99 -1.55 -15.99
CA ILE A 5 1.07 -0.89 -16.90
C ILE A 5 1.29 0.63 -16.80
N GLU A 6 1.00 1.33 -17.90
CA GLU A 6 1.04 2.79 -17.94
C GLU A 6 0.00 3.40 -17.00
N ASP A 7 0.25 4.62 -16.52
CA ASP A 7 -0.58 5.28 -15.51
C ASP A 7 -2.01 5.53 -15.98
N ASP A 8 -2.20 5.86 -17.26
CA ASP A 8 -3.51 6.08 -17.88
C ASP A 8 -4.35 4.80 -17.96
N VAL A 9 -3.70 3.68 -18.27
CA VAL A 9 -4.32 2.34 -18.27
C VAL A 9 -4.69 1.94 -16.84
N ALA A 10 -3.80 2.14 -15.88
CA ALA A 10 -4.05 1.85 -14.47
C ALA A 10 -5.24 2.65 -13.92
N GLU A 11 -5.32 3.93 -14.26
CA GLU A 11 -6.42 4.79 -13.82
C GLU A 11 -7.74 4.41 -14.47
N THR A 12 -7.75 4.13 -15.77
CA THR A 12 -8.96 3.66 -16.48
C THR A 12 -9.48 2.37 -15.88
N MET A 13 -8.59 1.40 -15.62
CA MET A 13 -8.92 0.13 -14.98
C MET A 13 -9.49 0.35 -13.58
N TYR A 14 -8.86 1.21 -12.77
CA TYR A 14 -9.35 1.53 -11.44
C TYR A 14 -10.76 2.14 -11.47
N GLN A 15 -10.99 3.12 -12.33
CA GLN A 15 -12.29 3.77 -12.47
C GLN A 15 -13.39 2.79 -12.89
N GLU A 16 -13.08 1.84 -13.78
CA GLU A 16 -14.02 0.78 -14.15
C GLU A 16 -14.38 -0.13 -12.98
N LEU A 17 -13.38 -0.56 -12.20
CA LEU A 17 -13.58 -1.40 -11.02
C LEU A 17 -14.43 -0.69 -9.96
N VAL A 18 -14.21 0.60 -9.74
CA VAL A 18 -15.02 1.44 -8.84
C VAL A 18 -16.44 1.58 -9.37
N ARG A 19 -16.59 1.98 -10.64
CA ARG A 19 -17.90 2.25 -11.26
C ARG A 19 -18.80 1.01 -11.26
N ASN A 20 -18.23 -0.16 -11.49
CA ASN A 20 -18.97 -1.42 -11.55
C ASN A 20 -19.06 -2.12 -10.18
N ASN A 21 -18.56 -1.49 -9.10
CA ASN A 21 -18.55 -2.05 -7.74
C ASN A 21 -17.90 -3.45 -7.67
N LEU A 22 -16.81 -3.63 -8.39
CA LEU A 22 -16.07 -4.91 -8.50
C LEU A 22 -14.95 -5.03 -7.47
N ILE A 23 -14.61 -3.95 -6.76
CA ILE A 23 -13.58 -3.97 -5.72
C ILE A 23 -14.15 -4.65 -4.48
N THR A 24 -13.69 -5.87 -4.21
CA THR A 24 -14.11 -6.61 -3.02
C THR A 24 -13.38 -6.16 -1.76
N HIS A 25 -12.07 -5.89 -1.87
CA HIS A 25 -11.21 -5.55 -0.73
C HIS A 25 -10.05 -4.66 -1.15
N GLN A 26 -9.50 -3.91 -0.18
CA GLN A 26 -8.30 -3.08 -0.36
C GLN A 26 -7.44 -3.18 0.90
N PHE A 27 -6.19 -3.63 0.75
CA PHE A 27 -5.27 -3.88 1.85
C PHE A 27 -3.88 -3.32 1.56
N ALA A 28 -3.09 -3.15 2.62
CA ALA A 28 -1.65 -2.99 2.46
C ALA A 28 -1.08 -4.22 1.76
N GLY A 29 -0.15 -4.00 0.84
CA GLY A 29 0.41 -5.06 0.01
C GLY A 29 1.91 -4.90 -0.23
N GLY A 30 2.38 -5.57 -1.27
CA GLY A 30 3.80 -5.64 -1.63
C GLY A 30 4.50 -6.82 -0.96
N THR A 31 5.36 -7.52 -1.72
CA THR A 31 6.00 -8.76 -1.27
C THR A 31 6.73 -8.58 0.06
N ILE A 32 7.61 -7.57 0.16
CA ILE A 32 8.39 -7.30 1.38
C ILE A 32 7.52 -6.71 2.48
N GLY A 33 6.56 -5.83 2.15
CA GLY A 33 5.62 -5.28 3.12
C GLY A 33 4.82 -6.37 3.83
N ASN A 34 4.31 -7.35 3.06
CA ASN A 34 3.59 -8.51 3.59
C ASN A 34 4.50 -9.42 4.43
N THR A 35 5.75 -9.63 4.02
CA THR A 35 6.72 -10.41 4.82
C THR A 35 6.98 -9.75 6.17
N MET A 36 7.20 -8.43 6.20
CA MET A 36 7.47 -7.69 7.44
C MET A 36 6.24 -7.61 8.34
N HIS A 37 5.07 -7.39 7.75
CA HIS A 37 3.79 -7.47 8.46
C HIS A 37 3.63 -8.84 9.13
N ASN A 38 3.77 -9.93 8.37
CA ASN A 38 3.60 -11.28 8.88
C ASN A 38 4.64 -11.64 9.94
N TYR A 39 5.92 -11.28 9.74
CA TYR A 39 6.95 -11.47 10.76
C TYR A 39 6.57 -10.78 12.07
N SER A 40 6.17 -9.51 12.01
CA SER A 40 5.80 -8.75 13.20
C SER A 40 4.57 -9.29 13.91
N VAL A 41 3.61 -9.85 13.16
CA VAL A 41 2.43 -10.50 13.72
C VAL A 41 2.81 -11.85 14.39
N LEU A 42 3.64 -12.65 13.74
CA LEU A 42 3.97 -14.01 14.19
C LEU A 42 4.99 -14.03 15.34
N ALA A 43 5.99 -13.15 15.29
CA ALA A 43 7.04 -13.07 16.30
C ALA A 43 6.65 -12.21 17.50
N ASP A 44 5.52 -11.49 17.41
CA ASP A 44 5.16 -10.41 18.34
C ASP A 44 6.30 -9.38 18.53
N ASP A 45 7.16 -9.20 17.51
CA ASP A 45 8.36 -8.36 17.57
C ASP A 45 8.36 -7.29 16.47
N ARG A 46 9.27 -6.32 16.62
CA ARG A 46 9.36 -5.15 15.77
C ARG A 46 10.06 -5.45 14.46
N SER A 47 9.54 -4.88 13.39
CA SER A 47 10.16 -4.90 12.07
C SER A 47 10.25 -3.48 11.52
N VAL A 48 11.25 -3.19 10.68
CA VAL A 48 11.41 -1.87 10.06
C VAL A 48 11.23 -2.01 8.55
N LEU A 49 10.28 -1.26 7.99
CA LEU A 49 10.07 -1.24 6.54
C LEU A 49 10.72 0.01 5.93
N LEU A 50 11.57 -0.20 4.93
CA LEU A 50 12.18 0.87 4.12
C LEU A 50 11.48 0.95 2.77
N GLY A 51 11.26 2.16 2.28
CA GLY A 51 10.50 2.42 1.07
C GLY A 51 10.05 3.87 0.99
N VAL A 52 8.99 4.11 0.23
CA VAL A 52 8.40 5.45 0.04
C VAL A 52 7.01 5.54 0.64
N MET A 53 6.60 6.74 1.04
CA MET A 53 5.25 7.08 1.46
C MET A 53 4.89 8.48 0.97
N CYS A 54 3.63 8.73 0.65
CA CYS A 54 3.17 10.08 0.28
C CYS A 54 3.47 11.06 1.42
N SER A 55 4.10 12.20 1.09
CA SER A 55 4.37 13.28 2.05
C SER A 55 3.09 13.87 2.64
N ASN A 56 2.04 13.96 1.81
CA ASN A 56 0.71 14.41 2.21
C ASN A 56 -0.28 13.24 2.14
N ILE A 57 -0.93 12.92 3.26
CA ILE A 57 -1.84 11.78 3.36
C ILE A 57 -3.28 12.29 3.55
N GLU A 58 -4.13 12.05 2.55
CA GLU A 58 -5.55 12.38 2.61
C GLU A 58 -6.36 11.27 3.27
N ILE A 59 -7.34 11.65 4.09
CA ILE A 59 -8.24 10.72 4.77
C ILE A 59 -9.02 9.92 3.72
N GLY A 60 -9.02 8.60 3.88
CA GLY A 60 -9.73 7.68 2.98
C GLY A 60 -8.96 7.30 1.71
N GLY A 61 -7.85 7.98 1.41
CA GLY A 61 -6.95 7.65 0.30
C GLY A 61 -6.14 6.37 0.54
N TYR A 62 -5.38 5.95 -0.49
CA TYR A 62 -4.61 4.70 -0.45
C TYR A 62 -3.50 4.69 0.59
N ALA A 63 -2.72 5.78 0.66
CA ALA A 63 -1.64 5.92 1.64
C ALA A 63 -2.18 5.83 3.08
N TYR A 64 -3.33 6.45 3.34
CA TYR A 64 -4.02 6.35 4.63
C TYR A 64 -4.41 4.90 4.96
N ARG A 65 -5.03 4.19 4.01
CA ARG A 65 -5.41 2.78 4.18
C ARG A 65 -4.19 1.88 4.37
N TYR A 66 -3.09 2.15 3.68
CA TYR A 66 -1.84 1.40 3.86
C TYR A 66 -1.33 1.51 5.30
N LEU A 67 -1.32 2.72 5.87
CA LEU A 67 -0.95 2.92 7.27
C LEU A 67 -1.89 2.18 8.24
N CYS A 68 -3.20 2.27 8.01
CA CYS A 68 -4.20 1.61 8.87
C CYS A 68 -4.12 0.08 8.83
N ASN A 69 -3.78 -0.49 7.67
CA ASN A 69 -3.75 -1.94 7.47
C ASN A 69 -2.38 -2.58 7.75
N THR A 70 -1.34 -1.77 7.94
CA THR A 70 -0.01 -2.28 8.31
C THR A 70 0.02 -2.59 9.82
N SER A 71 0.74 -3.64 10.21
CA SER A 71 0.85 -4.05 11.61
C SER A 71 1.42 -2.91 12.46
N SER A 72 0.85 -2.70 13.65
CA SER A 72 1.33 -1.69 14.60
C SER A 72 2.77 -1.93 15.07
N ARG A 73 3.31 -3.14 14.87
CA ARG A 73 4.70 -3.51 15.18
C ARG A 73 5.66 -3.34 13.99
N THR A 74 5.15 -2.99 12.81
CA THR A 74 5.98 -2.61 11.67
C THR A 74 6.23 -1.10 11.70
N TYR A 75 7.48 -0.71 11.88
CA TYR A 75 7.92 0.67 12.00
C TYR A 75 8.05 1.30 10.61
N LEU A 76 7.24 2.33 10.37
CA LEU A 76 7.16 3.04 9.08
C LEU A 76 7.82 4.43 9.11
N ASN A 77 8.41 4.84 10.25
CA ASN A 77 9.01 6.16 10.43
C ASN A 77 10.27 6.40 9.57
N TYR A 78 10.78 5.36 8.91
CA TYR A 78 11.96 5.41 8.04
C TYR A 78 11.58 5.41 6.55
N LEU A 79 10.29 5.52 6.21
CA LEU A 79 9.85 5.70 4.84
C LEU A 79 10.24 7.11 4.35
N GLN A 80 10.70 7.18 3.11
CA GLN A 80 11.00 8.45 2.45
C GLN A 80 9.71 9.09 1.95
N GLY A 81 9.47 10.34 2.32
CA GLY A 81 8.39 11.16 1.77
C GLY A 81 8.58 11.40 0.27
N VAL A 82 7.51 11.20 -0.51
CA VAL A 82 7.45 11.53 -1.94
C VAL A 82 6.19 12.35 -2.25
N ASP A 83 6.28 13.23 -3.24
CA ASP A 83 5.15 14.07 -3.66
C ASP A 83 4.16 13.34 -4.59
N ASP A 84 4.52 12.12 -5.01
CA ASP A 84 3.71 11.25 -5.86
C ASP A 84 2.93 10.19 -5.08
N ALA A 85 2.05 9.48 -5.78
CA ALA A 85 1.27 8.37 -5.22
C ALA A 85 2.16 7.14 -4.94
N ILE A 86 1.83 6.40 -3.87
CA ILE A 86 2.39 5.06 -3.65
C ILE A 86 1.89 4.06 -4.71
N GLY A 87 2.67 2.99 -4.93
CA GLY A 87 2.33 1.96 -5.90
C GLY A 87 0.99 1.28 -5.61
N ARG A 88 0.25 0.99 -6.68
CA ARG A 88 -1.02 0.25 -6.67
C ARG A 88 -0.83 -1.12 -7.32
N CYS A 89 -1.40 -2.15 -6.72
CA CYS A 89 -1.45 -3.50 -7.28
C CYS A 89 -2.92 -3.91 -7.38
N PHE A 90 -3.38 -4.17 -8.60
CA PHE A 90 -4.76 -4.55 -8.91
C PHE A 90 -4.90 -6.06 -9.00
#